data_AF-A0A4Y2KWJ0-F1
#
_entry.id   AF-A0A4Y2KWJ0-F1
#
_cell.length_a   1.000
_cell.length_b   1.000
_cell.length_c   1.000
_cell.angle_alpha   90.00
_cell.angle_beta   90.00
_cell.angle_gamma   90.00
#
_symmetry.space_group_name_H-M   'P 1'
#
loop_
_entity.id
_entity.type
_entity.pdbx_description
1 polymer ?
#
loop_
_entity_poly.entity_id
_entity_poly.type
_entity_poly.pdbx_seq_one_letter_code
_entity_poly.pdbx_strand_id
1 'polypeptide(L)'
;MECDRYGVSDRTATSFASAVLQGTGIAHEGEASHVVYRNKIRRQRKRLLNAVAKSTKLTVSWSLLTGLYFDGRKDNTKVLIRKDTRYYPKTMKEEHKTLVNNLPVYIGYVTAATGGAKAIKEAILNFLEQIICD
;
A
#
# COMPACT_ATOMS: atom_id res chain seq x y z
N MET A 1 14.42 2.46 -2.53
CA MET A 1 13.49 1.94 -3.55
C MET A 1 13.52 0.42 -3.60
N GLU A 2 14.66 -0.26 -3.80
CA GLU A 2 14.69 -1.74 -3.83
C GLU A 2 14.17 -2.41 -2.56
N CYS A 3 14.69 -2.00 -1.41
CA CYS A 3 14.19 -2.49 -0.14
C CYS A 3 12.71 -2.16 0.09
N ASP A 4 12.22 -1.05 -0.46
CA ASP A 4 10.82 -0.64 -0.31
C ASP A 4 9.92 -1.49 -1.23
N ARG A 5 10.39 -1.84 -2.44
CA ARG A 5 9.74 -2.77 -3.36
C ARG A 5 9.53 -4.17 -2.76
N TYR A 6 10.53 -4.67 -2.02
CA TYR A 6 10.48 -5.99 -1.40
C TYR A 6 10.06 -5.97 0.08
N GLY A 7 9.58 -4.83 0.61
CA GLY A 7 9.14 -4.73 2.01
C GLY A 7 10.23 -4.99 3.05
N VAL A 8 11.51 -4.82 2.69
CA VAL A 8 12.65 -5.10 3.57
C VAL A 8 12.77 -4.02 4.63
N SER A 9 12.73 -4.45 5.90
CA SER A 9 12.87 -3.56 7.05
C SER A 9 14.24 -2.86 7.08
N ASP A 10 14.31 -1.68 7.70
CA ASP A 10 15.58 -0.97 7.88
C ASP A 10 16.63 -1.81 8.64
N ARG A 11 16.19 -2.66 9.58
CA ARG A 11 17.08 -3.52 10.37
C ARG A 11 17.67 -4.62 9.52
N THR A 12 16.85 -5.26 8.70
CA THR A 12 17.27 -6.29 7.74
C THR A 12 18.23 -5.69 6.71
N ALA A 13 17.89 -4.53 6.14
CA ALA A 13 18.74 -3.83 5.18
C ALA A 13 20.09 -3.42 5.78
N THR A 14 20.11 -2.99 7.05
CA THR A 14 21.34 -2.66 7.78
C THR A 14 22.24 -3.89 7.97
N SER A 15 21.64 -5.02 8.34
CA SER A 15 22.37 -6.28 8.55
C SER A 15 22.96 -6.78 7.23
N PHE A 16 22.17 -6.73 6.16
CA PHE A 16 22.61 -7.10 4.81
C PHE A 16 23.75 -6.20 4.32
N ALA A 17 23.61 -4.88 4.45
CA ALA A 17 24.66 -3.94 4.07
C ALA A 17 25.96 -4.16 4.87
N SER A 18 25.84 -4.46 6.17
CA SER A 18 27.00 -4.74 7.02
C SER A 18 27.71 -6.03 6.60
N ALA A 19 26.96 -7.09 6.31
CA ALA A 19 27.51 -8.36 5.83
C ALA A 19 28.21 -8.20 4.47
N VAL A 20 27.61 -7.44 3.55
CA VAL A 20 28.24 -7.14 2.25
C VAL A 20 29.53 -6.36 2.43
N LEU A 21 29.53 -5.32 3.27
CA LEU A 21 30.73 -4.51 3.54
C LEU A 21 31.86 -5.30 4.20
N GLN A 22 31.52 -6.25 5.08
CA GLN A 22 32.50 -7.18 5.65
C GLN A 22 33.03 -8.15 4.58
N GLY A 23 32.14 -8.74 3.78
CA GLY A 23 32.52 -9.67 2.71
C GLY A 23 33.36 -9.04 1.60
N THR A 24 33.24 -7.73 1.37
CA THR A 24 34.08 -7.00 0.41
C THR A 24 35.37 -6.43 1.02
N GLY A 25 35.61 -6.63 2.33
CA GLY A 25 36.77 -6.10 3.03
C GLY A 25 36.75 -4.58 3.27
N ILE A 26 35.62 -3.91 3.02
CA ILE A 26 35.46 -2.46 3.22
C ILE A 26 35.23 -2.15 4.71
N ALA A 27 34.55 -3.03 5.44
CA ALA A 27 34.39 -2.93 6.88
C ALA A 27 35.14 -4.08 7.55
N HIS A 28 36.05 -3.74 8.48
CA HIS A 28 36.78 -4.71 9.28
C HIS A 28 36.63 -4.40 10.78
N GLU A 29 36.89 -5.40 11.60
CA GLU A 29 36.77 -5.31 13.06
C GLU A 29 37.80 -4.30 13.60
N GLY A 30 37.31 -3.14 14.06
CA GLY A 30 38.15 -2.02 14.52
C GLY A 30 37.86 -0.69 13.84
N GLU A 31 37.25 -0.69 12.65
CA GLU A 31 37.00 0.53 11.87
C GLU A 31 35.51 0.89 11.82
N ALA A 32 35.07 1.71 12.78
CA ALA A 32 33.66 2.08 12.93
C ALA A 32 33.14 3.10 11.88
N SER A 33 34.04 3.70 11.08
CA SER A 33 33.70 4.73 10.08
C SER A 33 32.78 4.18 8.98
N HIS A 34 33.05 2.95 8.53
CA HIS A 34 32.35 2.28 7.44
C HIS A 34 31.11 1.48 7.88
N VAL A 35 30.81 1.45 9.19
CA VAL A 35 29.64 0.76 9.70
C VAL A 35 28.36 1.45 9.24
N VAL A 36 27.47 0.65 8.66
CA VAL A 36 26.13 1.08 8.27
C VAL A 36 25.21 0.88 9.46
N TYR A 37 24.65 1.99 9.96
CA TYR A 37 23.64 1.96 11.01
C TYR A 37 22.25 2.11 10.42
N ARG A 38 21.23 1.63 11.15
CA ARG A 38 19.81 1.81 10.83
C ARG A 38 19.46 3.26 10.49
N ASN A 39 20.01 4.21 11.26
CA ASN A 39 19.79 5.64 11.02
C ASN A 39 20.41 6.14 9.71
N LYS A 40 21.55 5.59 9.27
CA LYS A 40 22.14 5.92 7.96
C LYS A 40 21.24 5.43 6.82
N ILE A 41 20.74 4.19 6.89
CA ILE A 41 19.79 3.64 5.91
C ILE A 41 18.52 4.49 5.84
N ARG A 42 17.90 4.78 6.99
CA ARG A 42 16.68 5.58 7.06
C ARG A 42 16.85 6.97 6.45
N ARG A 43 17.98 7.64 6.73
CA ARG A 43 18.30 8.95 6.14
C ARG A 43 18.44 8.86 4.61
N GLN A 44 19.12 7.85 4.10
CA GLN A 44 19.27 7.65 2.65
C GLN A 44 17.94 7.33 1.96
N ARG A 45 17.10 6.47 2.56
CA ARG A 45 15.74 6.21 2.05
C ARG A 45 14.92 7.50 1.98
N LYS A 46 14.92 8.31 3.04
CA LYS A 46 14.21 9.60 3.04
C LYS A 46 14.74 10.57 1.99
N ARG A 47 16.06 10.63 1.79
CA ARG A 47 16.68 11.47 0.74
C ARG A 47 16.25 11.03 -0.65
N LEU A 48 16.26 9.73 -0.92
CA LEU A 48 15.86 9.18 -2.21
C LEU A 48 14.38 9.40 -2.47
N LEU A 49 13.52 9.19 -1.47
CA LEU A 49 12.08 9.52 -1.56
C LEU A 49 11.87 11.01 -1.85
N ASN A 50 12.56 11.90 -1.14
CA ASN A 50 12.47 13.35 -1.37
C ASN A 50 13.01 13.77 -2.74
N ALA A 51 14.06 13.10 -3.24
CA ALA A 51 14.63 13.36 -4.57
C ALA A 51 13.69 12.92 -5.68
N VAL A 52 13.10 11.72 -5.55
CA VAL A 52 12.04 11.22 -6.43
C VAL A 52 10.88 12.22 -6.44
N ALA A 53 10.35 12.58 -5.26
CA ALA A 53 9.25 13.54 -5.13
C ALA A 53 9.56 14.93 -5.73
N LYS A 54 10.81 15.40 -5.66
CA LYS A 54 11.24 16.65 -6.30
C LYS A 54 11.34 16.55 -7.82
N SER A 55 11.73 15.38 -8.35
CA SER A 55 11.82 15.13 -9.79
C SER A 55 10.43 14.93 -10.42
N THR A 56 9.47 14.41 -9.67
CA THR A 56 8.03 14.42 -10.02
C THR A 56 7.38 15.74 -9.65
N LYS A 57 7.89 16.84 -10.21
CA LYS A 57 7.26 18.16 -10.18
C LYS A 57 6.10 18.27 -11.20
N LEU A 58 5.30 17.20 -11.31
CA LEU A 58 4.03 17.18 -12.03
C LEU A 58 3.02 16.44 -11.14
N THR A 59 2.43 17.19 -10.22
CA THR A 59 1.12 16.92 -9.59
C THR A 59 0.82 15.46 -9.26
N VAL A 60 1.74 14.75 -8.61
CA VAL A 60 1.39 13.48 -7.96
C VAL A 60 0.90 13.86 -6.57
N SER A 61 -0.40 14.14 -6.46
CA SER A 61 -1.11 13.95 -5.21
C SER A 61 -0.59 12.67 -4.58
N TRP A 62 -0.27 12.73 -3.28
CA TRP A 62 0.22 11.65 -2.42
C TRP A 62 -0.82 10.52 -2.29
N SER A 63 -1.39 10.08 -3.40
CA SER A 63 -2.48 9.15 -3.43
C SER A 63 -1.92 7.82 -2.93
N LEU A 64 -2.35 7.50 -1.71
CA LEU A 64 -2.14 6.30 -0.88
C LEU A 64 -2.44 4.96 -1.59
N LEU A 65 -2.52 4.93 -2.92
CA LEU A 65 -3.02 3.80 -3.68
C LEU A 65 -2.02 3.43 -4.74
N THR A 66 -1.34 2.33 -4.46
CA THR A 66 -0.29 1.77 -5.31
C THR A 66 -0.88 0.78 -6.30
N GLY A 67 -2.01 0.16 -5.96
CA GLY A 67 -2.72 -0.71 -6.89
C GLY A 67 -4.11 -1.07 -6.39
N LEU A 68 -5.00 -1.29 -7.36
CA LEU A 68 -6.24 -2.00 -7.15
C LEU A 68 -5.96 -3.50 -7.30
N TYR A 69 -6.19 -4.30 -6.26
CA TYR A 69 -6.00 -5.74 -6.28
C TYR A 69 -7.34 -6.46 -6.30
N PHE A 70 -7.52 -7.34 -7.28
CA PHE A 70 -8.65 -8.24 -7.37
C PHE A 70 -8.17 -9.63 -6.93
N ASP A 71 -8.57 -10.09 -5.75
CA ASP A 71 -8.20 -11.42 -5.26
C ASP A 71 -9.06 -12.55 -5.87
N GLY A 72 -10.01 -12.18 -6.74
CA GLY A 72 -10.91 -13.10 -7.43
C GLY A 72 -11.95 -13.74 -6.53
N ARG A 73 -12.04 -13.34 -5.25
CA ARG A 73 -13.05 -13.87 -4.34
C ARG A 73 -14.44 -13.34 -4.68
N LYS A 74 -15.39 -14.27 -4.62
CA LYS A 74 -16.81 -14.00 -4.84
C LYS A 74 -17.61 -14.69 -3.74
N ASP A 75 -18.03 -13.90 -2.77
CA ASP A 75 -18.67 -14.40 -1.56
C ASP A 75 -20.20 -14.34 -1.71
N ASN A 76 -20.88 -15.31 -1.09
CA ASN A 76 -22.33 -15.33 -1.03
C ASN A 76 -22.78 -14.51 0.19
N THR A 77 -23.11 -13.25 -0.02
CA THR A 77 -23.56 -12.35 1.05
C THR A 77 -25.08 -12.44 1.21
N LYS A 78 -25.56 -12.68 2.45
CA LYS A 78 -26.98 -12.59 2.79
C LYS A 78 -27.33 -11.14 3.08
N VAL A 79 -28.13 -10.54 2.22
CA VAL A 79 -28.63 -9.16 2.35
C VAL A 79 -30.14 -9.17 2.57
N LEU A 80 -30.62 -8.32 3.47
CA LEU A 80 -32.04 -8.09 3.70
C LEU A 80 -32.55 -7.08 2.68
N ILE A 81 -33.42 -7.54 1.78
CA ILE A 81 -34.06 -6.68 0.78
C ILE A 81 -35.43 -6.30 1.28
N ARG A 82 -35.70 -4.99 1.31
CA ARG A 82 -37.02 -4.47 1.63
C ARG A 82 -37.94 -4.63 0.42
N LYS A 83 -39.04 -5.36 0.57
CA LYS A 83 -40.17 -5.36 -0.35
C LYS A 83 -41.38 -4.83 0.42
N ASP A 84 -41.96 -3.76 -0.08
CA ASP A 84 -43.06 -3.03 0.56
C ASP A 84 -42.67 -2.58 1.99
N THR A 85 -43.28 -3.21 3.00
CA THR A 85 -43.05 -2.98 4.43
C THR A 85 -42.26 -4.09 5.13
N ARG A 86 -41.93 -5.20 4.45
CA ARG A 86 -41.24 -6.36 5.06
C ARG A 86 -39.84 -6.57 4.47
N TYR A 87 -38.94 -7.09 5.30
CA TYR A 87 -37.58 -7.45 4.90
C TYR A 87 -37.49 -8.95 4.62
N TYR A 88 -36.89 -9.30 3.49
CA TYR A 88 -36.67 -10.69 3.08
C TYR A 88 -35.18 -10.96 2.89
N PRO A 89 -34.64 -12.05 3.44
CA PRO A 89 -33.25 -12.42 3.23
C PRO A 89 -33.07 -12.90 1.78
N LYS A 90 -32.12 -12.30 1.06
CA LYS A 90 -31.69 -12.73 -0.26
C LYS A 90 -30.19 -12.99 -0.23
N THR A 91 -29.77 -14.08 -0.83
CA THR A 91 -28.34 -14.33 -1.05
C THR A 91 -27.94 -13.70 -2.37
N MET A 92 -26.91 -12.86 -2.36
CA MET A 92 -26.34 -12.22 -3.55
C MET A 92 -24.83 -12.51 -3.61
N LYS A 93 -24.28 -12.55 -4.83
CA LYS A 93 -22.85 -12.74 -5.03
C LYS A 93 -22.15 -11.38 -4.97
N GLU A 94 -21.34 -11.18 -3.94
CA GLU A 94 -20.53 -9.98 -3.74
C GLU A 94 -19.10 -10.24 -4.23
N GLU A 95 -18.53 -9.28 -4.97
CA GLU A 95 -17.16 -9.37 -5.49
C GLU A 95 -16.22 -8.61 -4.55
N HIS A 96 -15.14 -9.27 -4.13
CA HIS A 96 -14.14 -8.65 -3.28
C HIS A 96 -13.15 -7.81 -4.10
N LYS A 97 -12.98 -6.54 -3.74
CA LYS A 97 -12.06 -5.60 -4.39
C LYS A 97 -11.27 -4.87 -3.30
N THR A 98 -9.96 -5.04 -3.30
CA THR A 98 -9.09 -4.50 -2.24
C THR A 98 -8.24 -3.36 -2.79
N LEU A 99 -8.24 -2.22 -2.08
CA LEU A 99 -7.39 -1.08 -2.37
C LEU A 99 -6.08 -1.20 -1.56
N VAL A 100 -4.94 -1.22 -2.24
CA VAL A 100 -3.62 -1.50 -1.64
C VAL A 100 -2.70 -0.29 -1.76
N ASN A 101 -2.02 0.03 -0.65
CA ASN A 101 -0.95 1.03 -0.57
C ASN A 101 0.45 0.39 -0.52
N ASN A 102 1.47 1.19 -0.83
CA ASN A 102 2.91 0.90 -0.69
C ASN A 102 3.35 0.67 0.77
N LEU A 103 2.45 0.94 1.72
CA LEU A 103 2.58 0.53 3.11
C LEU A 103 1.55 -0.59 3.34
N PRO A 104 1.85 -1.65 4.10
CA PRO A 104 0.94 -2.78 4.35
C PRO A 104 -0.21 -2.36 5.29
N VAL A 105 -1.02 -1.42 4.82
CA VAL A 105 -2.13 -0.81 5.54
C VAL A 105 -3.36 -1.05 4.69
N TYR A 106 -4.28 -1.83 5.24
CA TYR A 106 -5.61 -1.99 4.68
C TYR A 106 -6.35 -0.65 4.79
N ILE A 107 -6.75 -0.10 3.63
CA ILE A 107 -7.36 1.24 3.54
C ILE A 107 -8.87 1.17 3.80
N GLY A 108 -9.53 0.09 3.34
CA GLY A 108 -10.96 -0.12 3.51
C GLY A 108 -11.57 -0.97 2.39
N TYR A 109 -12.87 -1.21 2.48
CA TYR A 109 -13.66 -1.89 1.45
C TYR A 109 -14.67 -0.92 0.83
N VAL A 110 -14.99 -1.13 -0.45
CA VAL A 110 -15.95 -0.31 -1.20
C VAL A 110 -17.02 -1.22 -1.79
N THR A 111 -18.28 -0.98 -1.46
CA THR A 111 -19.43 -1.68 -2.03
C THR A 111 -20.14 -0.78 -3.04
N ALA A 112 -20.14 -1.16 -4.31
CA ALA A 112 -20.82 -0.42 -5.36
C ALA A 112 -22.33 -0.73 -5.37
N ALA A 113 -23.16 0.27 -5.68
CA ALA A 113 -24.62 0.09 -5.75
C ALA A 113 -25.06 -0.91 -6.84
N THR A 114 -24.29 -1.03 -7.93
CA THR A 114 -24.49 -2.02 -8.99
C THR A 114 -23.14 -2.57 -9.46
N GLY A 115 -23.14 -3.76 -10.09
CA GLY A 115 -21.94 -4.38 -10.65
C GLY A 115 -21.44 -3.75 -11.95
N GLY A 116 -22.06 -2.66 -12.42
CA GLY A 116 -21.65 -1.98 -13.64
C GLY A 116 -20.35 -1.19 -13.45
N ALA A 117 -19.50 -1.15 -14.48
CA ALA A 117 -18.21 -0.48 -14.44
C ALA A 117 -18.30 1.00 -14.01
N LYS A 118 -19.35 1.70 -14.44
CA LYS A 118 -19.62 3.11 -14.07
C LYS A 118 -19.87 3.27 -12.57
N ALA A 119 -20.74 2.43 -11.99
CA ALA A 119 -21.08 2.48 -10.57
C ALA A 119 -19.89 2.08 -9.69
N ILE A 120 -19.08 1.11 -10.13
CA ILE A 120 -17.85 0.73 -9.45
C ILE A 120 -16.84 1.88 -9.46
N LYS A 121 -16.66 2.54 -10.62
CA LYS A 121 -15.79 3.72 -10.75
C LYS A 121 -16.22 4.84 -9.79
N GLU A 122 -17.50 5.19 -9.79
CA GLU A 122 -18.04 6.25 -8.94
C GLU A 122 -17.90 5.91 -7.45
N ALA A 123 -18.18 4.66 -7.05
CA ALA A 123 -18.02 4.23 -5.66
C ALA A 123 -16.56 4.31 -5.18
N ILE A 124 -15.60 3.95 -6.04
CA ILE A 124 -14.17 4.08 -5.72
C ILE A 124 -13.77 5.56 -5.61
N LEU A 125 -14.19 6.41 -6.56
CA LEU A 125 -13.86 7.84 -6.52
C LEU A 125 -14.38 8.52 -5.24
N ASN A 126 -15.64 8.26 -4.87
CA ASN A 126 -16.24 8.82 -3.67
C ASN A 126 -15.50 8.37 -2.39
N PHE A 127 -15.08 7.10 -2.31
CA PHE A 127 -14.31 6.59 -1.17
C PHE A 127 -12.95 7.30 -1.04
N LEU A 128 -12.30 7.60 -2.16
CA LEU A 128 -11.02 8.30 -2.17
C LEU A 128 -11.16 9.77 -1.78
N GLU A 129 -12.22 10.44 -2.22
CA GLU A 129 -12.49 11.83 -1.83
C GLU A 129 -12.71 11.98 -0.32
N GLN A 130 -13.34 10.99 0.33
CA GLN A 130 -13.50 10.99 1.80
C GLN A 130 -12.17 10.85 2.54
N ILE A 131 -11.24 10.04 2.04
CA ILE A 131 -9.95 9.80 2.70
C ILE A 131 -8.97 10.95 2.52
N ILE A 132 -9.10 11.74 1.44
CA ILE A 132 -8.19 12.86 1.13
C ILE A 132 -8.58 14.15 1.87
N CYS A 133 -9.84 14.27 2.30
CA CYS A 133 -10.38 15.48 2.94
C CYS A 133 -10.30 15.49 4.48
N ASP A 134 -9.87 14.39 5.11
CA ASP A 134 -9.57 14.29 6.56
C ASP A 134 -8.05 14.39 6.82
#